data_AF-C7R2L6-F1
#
_entry.id   AF-C7R2L6-F1
#
_cell.length_a   1.000
_cell.length_b   1.000
_cell.length_c   1.000
_cell.angle_alpha   90.00
_cell.angle_beta   90.00
_cell.angle_gamma   90.00
#
_symmetry.space_group_name_H-M   'P 1'
#
loop_
_entity.id
_entity.type
_entity.pdbx_description
1 polymer ?
#
loop_
_entity_poly.entity_id
_entity_poly.type
_entity_poly.pdbx_seq_one_letter_code
_entity_poly.pdbx_strand_id
1 'polypeptide(L)'
;MTLRTAWSVALVAAFLTGCSHQTPAPDPAATTTATPDVEEPGPNNPALDDAVAQWTPINEFFIERYTEPVGDFTRDDLALMSDEIINYARMSTIDESVILADSIKDTRDLITPWLPEGTGKLTEFSTLEDGSRDSAWLYRASRLPKGSTLLDTSVYTSSWHADTFTYTDGTPGVQLTLMWRVLYRFTDPDGVIRAVPLLRWHSVHTDDPHWASQSGYWGHGFSAYATDNDPCAALFDGALTSDQHPSNIDPTAWVFFTLPPDDFMSLEDYSKDHPAATDTEKTATKNTCKGESA
;
A
#
# COMPACT_ATOMS: atom_id res chain seq x y z
N MET A 1 -21.68 58.27 16.35
CA MET A 1 -21.51 57.85 14.95
C MET A 1 -22.11 56.45 14.83
N THR A 2 -23.12 56.33 13.99
CA THR A 2 -24.17 55.29 13.98
C THR A 2 -24.00 54.39 12.76
N LEU A 3 -24.10 53.07 12.93
CA LEU A 3 -24.55 52.10 11.91
C LEU A 3 -24.81 50.76 12.64
N ARG A 4 -26.00 50.54 13.19
CA ARG A 4 -27.24 49.98 12.59
C ARG A 4 -27.13 48.53 12.10
N THR A 5 -27.43 47.64 13.05
CA THR A 5 -28.44 46.56 13.00
C THR A 5 -29.05 46.18 11.64
N ALA A 6 -28.74 44.94 11.21
CA ALA A 6 -29.63 43.77 11.06
C ALA A 6 -30.80 43.74 10.04
N TRP A 7 -31.06 42.49 9.63
CA TRP A 7 -32.31 41.82 9.20
C TRP A 7 -32.39 41.36 7.74
N SER A 8 -32.32 40.03 7.60
CA SER A 8 -32.81 39.19 6.50
C SER A 8 -34.34 39.29 6.36
N VAL A 9 -34.88 39.23 5.14
CA VAL A 9 -36.20 38.62 4.82
C VAL A 9 -36.23 38.23 3.33
N ALA A 10 -36.70 37.01 3.06
CA ALA A 10 -37.08 36.47 1.75
C ALA A 10 -38.57 36.70 1.43
N LEU A 11 -38.92 36.83 0.15
CA LEU A 11 -40.28 36.67 -0.45
C LEU A 11 -40.08 36.70 -1.98
N VAL A 12 -40.24 35.61 -2.75
CA VAL A 12 -41.43 34.81 -3.13
C VAL A 12 -42.44 35.55 -4.04
N ALA A 13 -42.77 34.83 -5.12
CA ALA A 13 -43.90 34.98 -6.07
C ALA A 13 -43.74 36.06 -7.15
N ALA A 14 -44.19 35.89 -8.39
CA ALA A 14 -44.73 34.81 -9.22
C ALA A 14 -44.92 35.49 -10.62
N PHE A 15 -45.26 34.90 -11.77
CA PHE A 15 -46.45 34.11 -12.11
C PHE A 15 -46.54 34.12 -13.67
N LEU A 16 -47.29 33.15 -14.21
CA LEU A 16 -47.98 33.15 -15.53
C LEU A 16 -47.14 32.74 -16.76
N THR A 17 -47.60 31.92 -17.72
CA THR A 17 -48.65 30.89 -17.92
C THR A 17 -48.56 30.58 -19.42
N GLY A 18 -48.79 29.35 -19.86
CA GLY A 18 -48.96 29.10 -21.30
C GLY A 18 -49.13 27.65 -21.69
N CYS A 19 -50.20 27.00 -21.24
CA CYS A 19 -50.65 25.73 -21.81
C CYS A 19 -51.18 25.97 -23.23
N SER A 20 -50.63 25.27 -24.23
CA SER A 20 -51.35 25.01 -25.48
C SER A 20 -51.17 23.55 -25.86
N HIS A 21 -52.32 22.88 -25.97
CA HIS A 21 -52.46 21.50 -26.41
C HIS A 21 -52.10 21.37 -27.90
N GLN A 22 -51.22 20.43 -28.25
CA GLN A 22 -51.19 19.83 -29.58
C GLN A 22 -50.76 18.35 -29.47
N THR A 23 -51.58 17.48 -30.03
CA THR A 23 -51.31 16.06 -30.33
C THR A 23 -52.17 15.78 -31.57
N PRO A 24 -51.81 14.91 -32.54
CA PRO A 24 -50.61 14.04 -32.69
C PRO A 24 -49.93 14.10 -34.08
N ALA A 25 -48.74 13.48 -34.18
CA ALA A 25 -48.36 12.68 -35.35
C ALA A 25 -47.58 11.45 -34.87
N PRO A 26 -47.87 10.22 -35.34
CA PRO A 26 -47.11 9.03 -34.97
C PRO A 26 -45.91 8.79 -35.90
N ASP A 27 -44.89 8.17 -35.31
CA ASP A 27 -43.71 7.48 -35.87
C ASP A 27 -42.50 8.30 -36.31
N PRO A 28 -41.25 7.79 -36.13
CA PRO A 28 -40.88 6.38 -35.95
C PRO A 28 -40.32 6.04 -34.56
N ALA A 29 -40.46 4.76 -34.21
CA ALA A 29 -39.81 4.13 -33.07
C ALA A 29 -38.33 4.53 -32.98
N ALA A 30 -37.99 5.27 -31.94
CA ALA A 30 -36.60 5.44 -31.54
C ALA A 30 -36.06 4.04 -31.23
N THR A 31 -35.19 3.55 -32.10
CA THR A 31 -34.28 2.47 -31.74
C THR A 31 -33.33 3.09 -30.73
N THR A 32 -33.68 3.03 -29.45
CA THR A 32 -32.75 3.21 -28.35
C THR A 32 -31.78 2.04 -28.43
N THR A 33 -30.74 2.21 -29.24
CA THR A 33 -29.51 1.46 -29.04
C THR A 33 -29.03 1.87 -27.65
N ALA A 34 -29.28 1.03 -26.65
CA ALA A 34 -28.66 1.17 -25.36
C ALA A 34 -27.15 1.14 -25.60
N THR A 35 -26.52 2.30 -25.54
CA THR A 35 -25.09 2.36 -25.24
C THR A 35 -24.92 1.53 -23.97
N PRO A 36 -24.01 0.54 -23.94
CA PRO A 36 -23.76 -0.17 -22.70
C PRO A 36 -23.44 0.89 -21.64
N ASP A 37 -24.17 0.86 -20.52
CA ASP A 37 -23.81 1.65 -19.35
C ASP A 37 -22.34 1.33 -19.08
N VAL A 38 -21.48 2.32 -19.27
CA VAL A 38 -20.15 2.28 -18.70
C VAL A 38 -20.42 2.30 -17.21
N GLU A 39 -20.28 1.14 -16.56
CA GLU A 39 -20.38 1.02 -15.10
C GLU A 39 -19.49 2.11 -14.51
N GLU A 40 -20.09 3.12 -13.87
CA GLU A 40 -19.32 4.06 -13.08
C GLU A 40 -18.52 3.22 -12.07
N PRO A 41 -17.21 3.48 -11.89
CA PRO A 41 -16.39 2.72 -10.96
C PRO A 41 -16.97 2.77 -9.55
N GLY A 42 -17.70 1.73 -9.16
CA GLY A 42 -18.32 1.59 -7.85
C GLY A 42 -17.33 1.04 -6.82
N PRO A 43 -17.65 1.13 -5.52
CA PRO A 43 -16.83 0.55 -4.46
C PRO A 43 -16.88 -0.99 -4.40
N ASN A 44 -17.82 -1.60 -5.12
CA ASN A 44 -18.12 -3.02 -5.01
C ASN A 44 -17.39 -3.80 -6.10
N ASN A 45 -16.68 -4.85 -5.70
CA ASN A 45 -16.12 -5.85 -6.59
C ASN A 45 -16.27 -7.22 -5.91
N PRO A 46 -17.35 -7.96 -6.19
CA PRO A 46 -17.59 -9.25 -5.54
C PRO A 46 -16.45 -10.24 -5.76
N ALA A 47 -15.79 -10.22 -6.92
CA ALA A 47 -14.66 -11.11 -7.19
C ALA A 47 -13.44 -10.76 -6.32
N LEU A 48 -13.15 -9.47 -6.12
CA LEU A 48 -12.11 -9.01 -5.20
C LEU A 48 -12.46 -9.36 -3.75
N ASP A 49 -13.71 -9.15 -3.35
CA ASP A 49 -14.19 -9.44 -1.99
C ASP A 49 -14.11 -10.94 -1.70
N ASP A 50 -14.47 -11.80 -2.67
CA ASP A 50 -14.32 -13.25 -2.57
C ASP A 50 -12.83 -13.67 -2.49
N ALA A 51 -11.95 -13.03 -3.27
CA ALA A 51 -10.52 -13.35 -3.28
C ALA A 51 -9.82 -13.05 -1.94
N VAL A 52 -10.33 -12.08 -1.18
CA VAL A 52 -9.80 -11.70 0.14
C VAL A 52 -10.69 -12.11 1.30
N ALA A 53 -11.72 -12.93 1.07
CA ALA A 53 -12.71 -13.29 2.09
C ALA A 53 -12.12 -14.01 3.32
N GLN A 54 -10.96 -14.66 3.15
CA GLN A 54 -10.23 -15.36 4.22
C GLN A 54 -9.19 -14.50 4.92
N TRP A 55 -9.02 -13.25 4.49
CA TRP A 55 -7.99 -12.36 5.02
C TRP A 55 -8.50 -11.63 6.26
N THR A 56 -7.56 -11.20 7.11
CA THR A 56 -7.88 -10.53 8.37
C THR A 56 -8.07 -9.03 8.14
N PRO A 57 -9.12 -8.40 8.70
CA PRO A 57 -9.25 -6.95 8.72
C PRO A 57 -8.04 -6.26 9.37
N ILE A 58 -7.56 -5.15 8.81
CA ILE A 58 -6.36 -4.45 9.32
C ILE A 58 -6.52 -3.98 10.78
N ASN A 59 -7.74 -3.59 11.17
CA ASN A 59 -8.05 -3.18 12.54
C ASN A 59 -8.01 -4.34 13.56
N GLU A 60 -7.95 -5.59 13.10
CA GLU A 60 -7.78 -6.81 13.89
C GLU A 60 -6.34 -7.35 13.79
N PHE A 61 -5.35 -6.47 13.71
CA PHE A 61 -3.95 -6.85 13.56
C PHE A 61 -3.48 -7.86 14.62
N PHE A 62 -3.11 -9.05 14.15
CA PHE A 62 -2.55 -10.14 14.92
C PHE A 62 -1.79 -11.07 13.99
N ILE A 63 -0.48 -11.19 14.21
CA ILE A 63 0.37 -12.20 13.55
C ILE A 63 0.82 -13.18 14.62
N GLU A 64 0.59 -14.47 14.38
CA GLU A 64 1.14 -15.50 15.26
C GLU A 64 2.67 -15.53 15.13
N ARG A 65 3.35 -15.64 16.27
CA ARG A 65 4.80 -15.79 16.32
C ARG A 65 5.25 -17.04 15.59
N TYR A 66 6.43 -16.98 14.99
CA TYR A 66 7.07 -18.18 14.49
C TYR A 66 7.59 -19.01 15.67
N THR A 67 7.20 -20.28 15.77
CA THR A 67 7.54 -21.13 16.93
C THR A 67 8.16 -22.48 16.58
N GLU A 68 8.39 -22.75 15.29
CA GLU A 68 9.01 -23.98 14.84
C GLU A 68 10.54 -23.87 14.92
N PRO A 69 11.27 -24.83 15.52
CA PRO A 69 12.74 -24.80 15.55
C PRO A 69 13.33 -25.08 14.16
N VAL A 70 14.51 -24.51 13.87
CA VAL A 70 15.16 -24.62 12.56
C VAL A 70 16.67 -24.73 12.71
N GLY A 71 17.26 -25.82 12.18
CA GLY A 71 18.69 -26.08 12.34
C GLY A 71 19.09 -26.16 13.81
N ASP A 72 20.09 -25.38 14.20
CA ASP A 72 20.58 -25.27 15.58
C ASP A 72 19.81 -24.20 16.41
N PHE A 73 18.83 -23.51 15.80
CA PHE A 73 18.11 -22.42 16.44
C PHE A 73 16.83 -22.91 17.13
N THR A 74 16.68 -22.51 18.39
CA THR A 74 15.56 -22.95 19.22
C THR A 74 14.28 -22.18 18.88
N ARG A 75 13.15 -22.72 19.36
CA ARG A 75 11.86 -22.01 19.31
C ARG A 75 11.96 -20.61 19.93
N ASP A 76 12.66 -20.47 21.05
CA ASP A 76 12.71 -19.21 21.79
C ASP A 76 13.53 -18.16 21.02
N ASP A 77 14.62 -18.58 20.36
CA ASP A 77 15.41 -17.70 19.48
C ASP A 77 14.56 -17.17 18.32
N LEU A 78 13.81 -18.06 17.67
CA LEU A 78 12.99 -17.71 16.51
C LEU A 78 11.74 -16.93 16.89
N ALA A 79 11.17 -17.18 18.07
CA ALA A 79 10.08 -16.37 18.62
C ALA A 79 10.54 -14.92 18.85
N LEU A 80 11.74 -14.72 19.39
CA LEU A 80 12.32 -13.39 19.58
C LEU A 80 12.57 -12.67 18.24
N MET A 81 13.12 -13.37 17.25
CA MET A 81 13.26 -12.84 15.88
C MET A 81 11.90 -12.46 15.27
N SER A 82 10.88 -13.28 15.50
CA SER A 82 9.53 -13.01 14.99
C SER A 82 8.90 -11.77 15.63
N ASP A 83 9.10 -11.55 16.93
CA ASP A 83 8.60 -10.36 17.64
C ASP A 83 9.15 -9.06 17.04
N GLU A 84 10.44 -9.05 16.67
CA GLU A 84 11.07 -7.90 16.01
C GLU A 84 10.42 -7.60 14.66
N ILE A 85 10.25 -8.64 13.83
CA ILE A 85 9.62 -8.51 12.51
C ILE A 85 8.15 -8.08 12.64
N ILE A 86 7.40 -8.65 13.58
CA ILE A 86 5.98 -8.31 13.80
C ILE A 86 5.84 -6.84 14.22
N ASN A 87 6.68 -6.37 15.16
CA ASN A 87 6.67 -4.98 15.58
C ASN A 87 6.97 -4.04 14.42
N TYR A 88 8.00 -4.37 13.64
CA TYR A 88 8.35 -3.57 12.47
C TYR A 88 7.26 -3.58 11.40
N ALA A 89 6.69 -4.73 11.06
CA ALA A 89 5.60 -4.87 10.10
C ALA A 89 4.37 -4.07 10.55
N ARG A 90 3.99 -4.15 11.82
CA ARG A 90 2.88 -3.35 12.40
C ARG A 90 3.11 -1.86 12.18
N MET A 91 4.26 -1.35 12.64
CA MET A 91 4.58 0.07 12.59
C MET A 91 4.70 0.57 11.16
N SER A 92 5.30 -0.21 10.27
CA SER A 92 5.56 0.21 8.89
C SER A 92 4.35 0.07 7.96
N THR A 93 3.36 -0.77 8.27
CA THR A 93 2.32 -1.14 7.30
C THR A 93 0.88 -1.00 7.79
N ILE A 94 0.62 -0.98 9.09
CA ILE A 94 -0.74 -0.95 9.63
C ILE A 94 -0.99 0.25 10.55
N ASP A 95 0.06 0.75 11.22
CA ASP A 95 -0.12 1.85 12.15
C ASP A 95 -0.67 3.11 11.44
N GLU A 96 -1.87 3.53 11.83
CA GLU A 96 -2.56 4.67 11.20
C GLU A 96 -1.75 5.96 11.31
N SER A 97 -0.96 6.15 12.37
CA SER A 97 -0.12 7.34 12.53
C SER A 97 0.97 7.43 11.47
N VAL A 98 1.36 6.29 10.90
CA VAL A 98 2.36 6.16 9.84
C VAL A 98 1.68 6.21 8.47
N ILE A 99 0.60 5.44 8.28
CA ILE A 99 -0.14 5.35 7.02
C ILE A 99 -0.77 6.69 6.65
N LEU A 100 -1.42 7.36 7.60
CA LEU A 100 -2.15 8.60 7.38
C LEU A 100 -1.29 9.83 7.68
N ALA A 101 0.03 9.66 7.77
CA ALA A 101 0.95 10.75 8.00
C ALA A 101 0.88 11.80 6.86
N ASP A 102 0.92 13.07 7.26
CA ASP A 102 0.86 14.22 6.35
C ASP A 102 2.08 14.32 5.42
N SER A 103 3.22 13.74 5.82
CA SER A 103 4.47 13.80 5.07
C SER A 103 5.37 12.58 5.29
N ILE A 104 6.26 12.31 4.32
CA ILE A 104 7.35 11.31 4.47
C ILE A 104 8.18 11.57 5.74
N LYS A 105 8.41 12.84 6.08
CA LYS A 105 9.22 13.20 7.24
C LYS A 105 8.58 12.69 8.53
N ASP A 106 7.26 12.83 8.66
CA ASP A 106 6.55 12.39 9.85
C ASP A 106 6.55 10.85 9.94
N THR A 107 6.28 10.16 8.83
CA THR A 107 6.43 8.70 8.71
C THR A 107 7.84 8.25 9.12
N ARG A 108 8.88 8.98 8.69
CA ARG A 108 10.28 8.73 9.06
C ARG A 108 10.54 8.83 10.54
N ASP A 109 10.16 9.94 11.13
CA ASP A 109 10.45 10.17 12.53
C ASP A 109 9.71 9.14 13.43
N LEU A 110 8.55 8.65 12.99
CA LEU A 110 7.78 7.60 13.67
C LEU A 110 8.39 6.20 13.58
N ILE A 111 8.88 5.78 12.40
CA ILE A 111 9.37 4.41 12.23
C ILE A 111 10.88 4.27 12.49
N THR A 112 11.66 5.35 12.46
CA THR A 112 13.14 5.29 12.64
C THR A 112 13.57 4.53 13.90
N PRO A 113 12.88 4.62 15.06
CA PRO A 113 13.22 3.82 16.24
C PRO A 113 13.13 2.31 16.06
N TRP A 114 12.43 1.84 15.02
CA TRP A 114 12.19 0.44 14.67
C TRP A 114 13.03 -0.03 13.49
N LEU A 115 13.92 0.83 12.98
CA LEU A 115 14.80 0.52 11.86
C LEU A 115 16.22 0.23 12.37
N PRO A 116 17.03 -0.51 11.58
CA PRO A 116 18.45 -0.70 11.87
C PRO A 116 19.17 0.62 12.14
N GLU A 117 20.16 0.57 13.02
CA GLU A 117 21.00 1.72 13.31
C GLU A 117 21.59 2.32 12.01
N GLY A 118 21.51 3.64 11.89
CA GLY A 118 22.02 4.35 10.71
C GLY A 118 21.01 4.52 9.56
N THR A 119 19.88 3.82 9.57
CA THR A 119 18.84 4.00 8.53
C THR A 119 18.30 5.43 8.50
N GLY A 120 18.14 6.08 9.67
CA GLY A 120 17.72 7.48 9.75
C GLY A 120 18.75 8.51 9.26
N LYS A 121 19.99 8.09 8.95
CA LYS A 121 21.06 8.93 8.40
C LYS A 121 21.09 8.92 6.87
N LEU A 122 20.25 8.10 6.22
CA LEU A 122 20.11 8.08 4.76
C LEU A 122 19.50 9.43 4.31
N THR A 123 20.37 10.37 3.94
CA THR A 123 20.04 11.71 3.43
C THR A 123 19.45 11.69 2.01
N GLU A 124 19.21 10.50 1.45
CA GLU A 124 18.94 10.24 0.03
C GLU A 124 17.50 10.60 -0.42
N PHE A 125 16.67 11.09 0.51
CA PHE A 125 15.29 11.48 0.21
C PHE A 125 15.14 12.89 -0.38
N SER A 126 16.25 13.50 -0.83
CA SER A 126 16.24 14.76 -1.58
C SER A 126 15.85 14.52 -3.04
N THR A 127 15.06 15.43 -3.62
CA THR A 127 14.79 15.49 -5.06
C THR A 127 16.11 15.36 -5.85
N LEU A 128 16.21 14.36 -6.73
CA LEU A 128 17.30 14.26 -7.68
C LEU A 128 17.28 15.50 -8.61
N GLU A 129 18.43 15.85 -9.22
CA GLU A 129 18.55 17.05 -10.06
C GLU A 129 17.54 17.10 -11.23
N ASP A 130 17.02 15.93 -11.64
CA ASP A 130 16.04 15.79 -12.71
C ASP A 130 14.57 15.81 -12.23
N GLY A 131 14.34 16.12 -10.95
CA GLY A 131 13.01 16.28 -10.36
C GLY A 131 12.35 15.00 -9.85
N SER A 132 12.92 13.79 -10.03
CA SER A 132 12.38 12.59 -9.36
C SER A 132 12.81 12.50 -7.91
N ARG A 133 11.97 11.88 -7.09
CA ARG A 133 12.33 11.43 -5.75
C ARG A 133 12.56 9.92 -5.80
N ASP A 134 13.79 9.49 -5.51
CA ASP A 134 14.05 8.10 -5.17
C ASP A 134 13.73 7.91 -3.69
N SER A 135 12.43 7.78 -3.40
CA SER A 135 11.98 7.55 -2.05
C SER A 135 12.02 6.05 -1.75
N ALA A 136 13.23 5.53 -1.47
CA ALA A 136 13.42 4.21 -0.88
C ALA A 136 12.63 4.00 0.44
N TRP A 137 11.97 5.06 0.92
CA TRP A 137 11.09 5.06 2.06
C TRP A 137 9.90 4.10 1.93
N LEU A 138 9.42 3.84 0.72
CA LEU A 138 8.33 2.89 0.51
C LEU A 138 8.73 1.44 0.86
N TYR A 139 10.01 1.09 0.71
CA TYR A 139 10.55 -0.18 1.23
C TYR A 139 10.43 -0.26 2.75
N ARG A 140 10.37 0.88 3.44
CA ARG A 140 10.41 0.96 4.90
C ARG A 140 9.06 1.23 5.57
N ALA A 141 8.14 1.91 4.90
CA ALA A 141 6.77 2.13 5.38
C ALA A 141 5.76 2.40 4.26
N SER A 142 4.48 2.22 4.58
CA SER A 142 3.34 2.63 3.76
C SER A 142 2.85 4.00 4.21
N ARG A 143 2.50 4.87 3.25
CA ARG A 143 1.79 6.14 3.48
C ARG A 143 0.73 6.31 2.39
N LEU A 144 -0.45 6.80 2.73
CA LEU A 144 -1.50 7.14 1.77
C LEU A 144 -1.47 8.64 1.43
N PRO A 145 -2.14 9.08 0.34
CA PRO A 145 -2.20 10.49 -0.02
C PRO A 145 -2.75 11.34 1.13
N LYS A 146 -2.21 12.54 1.31
CA LYS A 146 -2.59 13.42 2.42
C LYS A 146 -4.08 13.72 2.40
N GLY A 147 -4.77 13.50 3.52
CA GLY A 147 -6.22 13.69 3.63
C GLY A 147 -7.04 12.45 3.28
N SER A 148 -6.39 11.34 2.94
CA SER A 148 -7.07 10.06 2.77
C SER A 148 -7.65 9.54 4.09
N THR A 149 -8.68 8.71 3.99
CA THR A 149 -9.25 7.97 5.13
C THR A 149 -9.18 6.48 4.84
N LEU A 150 -8.56 5.71 5.73
CA LEU A 150 -8.51 4.26 5.62
C LEU A 150 -9.91 3.67 5.86
N LEU A 151 -10.32 2.71 5.03
CA LEU A 151 -11.60 2.01 5.17
C LEU A 151 -11.40 0.73 5.99
N ASP A 152 -12.41 0.40 6.80
CA ASP A 152 -12.47 -0.84 7.59
C ASP A 152 -12.44 -2.11 6.73
N THR A 153 -12.70 -1.99 5.43
CA THR A 153 -12.61 -3.07 4.46
C THR A 153 -11.17 -3.34 4.01
N SER A 154 -10.18 -2.62 4.54
CA SER A 154 -8.78 -2.96 4.30
C SER A 154 -8.41 -4.25 5.04
N VAL A 155 -7.70 -5.14 4.35
CA VAL A 155 -7.43 -6.51 4.84
C VAL A 155 -5.97 -6.88 4.60
N TYR A 156 -5.48 -7.86 5.36
CA TYR A 156 -4.13 -8.40 5.21
C TYR A 156 -4.09 -9.92 5.42
N THR A 157 -3.00 -10.53 4.94
CA THR A 157 -2.60 -11.90 5.26
C THR A 157 -1.08 -11.99 5.31
N SER A 158 -0.55 -13.04 5.90
CA SER A 158 0.89 -13.20 6.12
C SER A 158 1.32 -14.66 6.16
N SER A 159 2.55 -14.93 5.74
CA SER A 159 3.17 -16.25 5.86
C SER A 159 4.64 -16.13 6.26
N TRP A 160 5.08 -17.09 7.06
CA TRP A 160 6.46 -17.16 7.56
C TRP A 160 7.31 -18.10 6.73
N HIS A 161 8.60 -17.80 6.66
CA HIS A 161 9.61 -18.69 6.14
C HIS A 161 10.91 -18.54 6.91
N ALA A 162 11.59 -19.66 7.15
CA ALA A 162 12.86 -19.68 7.85
C ALA A 162 13.89 -20.49 7.06
N ASP A 163 15.04 -19.88 6.81
CA ASP A 163 16.14 -20.46 6.06
C ASP A 163 17.41 -20.50 6.90
N THR A 164 18.13 -21.62 6.85
CA THR A 164 19.46 -21.72 7.46
C THR A 164 20.55 -21.41 6.45
N PHE A 165 21.63 -20.81 6.92
CA PHE A 165 22.85 -20.60 6.14
C PHE A 165 24.08 -20.83 7.01
N THR A 166 25.27 -20.72 6.41
CA THR A 166 26.54 -20.87 7.13
C THR A 166 27.43 -19.68 6.79
N TYR A 167 27.94 -19.01 7.82
CA TYR A 167 28.90 -17.93 7.69
C TYR A 167 30.24 -18.42 7.13
N THR A 168 31.07 -17.48 6.67
CA THR A 168 32.38 -17.79 6.09
C THR A 168 33.31 -18.52 7.08
N ASP A 169 33.14 -18.29 8.38
CA ASP A 169 33.91 -18.96 9.45
C ASP A 169 33.34 -20.33 9.87
N GLY A 170 32.24 -20.78 9.25
CA GLY A 170 31.57 -22.03 9.56
C GLY A 170 30.47 -21.92 10.63
N THR A 171 30.23 -20.73 11.19
CA THR A 171 29.15 -20.54 12.17
C THR A 171 27.78 -20.69 11.50
N PRO A 172 26.82 -21.44 12.10
CA PRO A 172 25.46 -21.52 11.57
C PRO A 172 24.73 -20.18 11.72
N GLY A 173 23.92 -19.83 10.73
CA GLY A 173 23.03 -18.68 10.72
C GLY A 173 21.60 -19.09 10.36
N VAL A 174 20.64 -18.26 10.75
CA VAL A 174 19.23 -18.38 10.33
C VAL A 174 18.69 -17.03 9.90
N GLN A 175 17.87 -17.03 8.86
CA GLN A 175 17.07 -15.91 8.41
C GLN A 175 15.61 -16.27 8.58
N LEU A 176 14.88 -15.45 9.32
CA LEU A 176 13.42 -15.51 9.41
C LEU A 176 12.84 -14.41 8.52
N THR A 177 11.88 -14.75 7.67
CA THR A 177 11.22 -13.84 6.74
C THR A 177 9.71 -13.90 6.93
N LEU A 178 9.09 -12.73 7.09
CA LEU A 178 7.65 -12.56 6.99
C LEU A 178 7.33 -12.05 5.59
N MET A 179 6.56 -12.83 4.83
CA MET A 179 5.85 -12.33 3.66
C MET A 179 4.50 -11.80 4.10
N TRP A 180 4.16 -10.62 3.61
CA TRP A 180 3.04 -9.85 4.08
C TRP A 180 2.28 -9.26 2.89
N ARG A 181 0.95 -9.45 2.87
CA ARG A 181 0.07 -8.96 1.81
C ARG A 181 -0.99 -8.07 2.42
N VAL A 182 -1.14 -6.85 1.90
CA VAL A 182 -2.17 -5.89 2.33
C VAL A 182 -2.93 -5.37 1.15
N LEU A 183 -4.25 -5.39 1.25
CA LEU A 183 -5.13 -4.62 0.38
C LEU A 183 -5.60 -3.41 1.18
N TYR A 184 -5.02 -2.24 0.91
CA TYR A 184 -5.55 -1.00 1.44
C TYR A 184 -6.76 -0.60 0.61
N ARG A 185 -7.88 -0.34 1.27
CA ARG A 185 -9.03 0.36 0.69
C ARG A 185 -9.14 1.70 1.41
N PHE A 186 -9.14 2.80 0.66
CA PHE A 186 -9.19 4.14 1.26
C PHE A 186 -10.02 5.08 0.41
N THR A 187 -10.58 6.11 1.04
CA THR A 187 -11.13 7.27 0.34
C THR A 187 -10.01 8.29 0.16
N ASP A 188 -9.72 8.66 -1.09
CA ASP A 188 -8.74 9.69 -1.42
C ASP A 188 -9.27 11.10 -1.08
N PRO A 189 -8.43 12.15 -1.17
CA PRO A 189 -8.83 13.51 -0.79
C PRO A 189 -9.96 14.10 -1.64
N ASP A 190 -10.19 13.55 -2.83
CA ASP A 190 -11.25 13.96 -3.74
C ASP A 190 -12.57 13.20 -3.47
N GLY A 191 -12.57 12.31 -2.47
CA GLY A 191 -13.73 11.52 -2.07
C GLY A 191 -13.90 10.22 -2.84
N VAL A 192 -12.91 9.81 -3.63
CA VAL A 192 -12.97 8.60 -4.45
C VAL A 192 -12.42 7.41 -3.68
N ILE A 193 -13.11 6.28 -3.74
CA ILE A 193 -12.65 5.03 -3.13
C ILE A 193 -11.62 4.37 -4.05
N ARG A 194 -10.42 4.16 -3.51
CA ARG A 194 -9.28 3.51 -4.15
C ARG A 194 -8.94 2.20 -3.45
N ALA A 195 -8.33 1.30 -4.20
CA ALA A 195 -7.78 0.06 -3.67
C ALA A 195 -6.33 -0.11 -4.11
N VAL A 196 -5.47 -0.50 -3.17
CA VAL A 196 -4.03 -0.62 -3.36
C VAL A 196 -3.56 -1.95 -2.79
N PRO A 197 -3.24 -2.91 -3.64
CA PRO A 197 -2.74 -4.20 -3.19
C PRO A 197 -1.19 -4.10 -3.09
N LEU A 198 -0.63 -4.59 -1.99
CA LEU A 198 0.76 -4.40 -1.60
C LEU A 198 1.35 -5.68 -1.00
N LEU A 199 2.41 -6.19 -1.61
CA LEU A 199 3.21 -7.31 -1.14
C LEU A 199 4.49 -6.78 -0.49
N ARG A 200 4.88 -7.31 0.66
CA ARG A 200 6.09 -6.93 1.41
C ARG A 200 6.80 -8.15 1.95
N TRP A 201 8.12 -8.02 2.09
CA TRP A 201 8.97 -8.98 2.78
C TRP A 201 9.80 -8.26 3.83
N HIS A 202 9.78 -8.80 5.04
CA HIS A 202 10.57 -8.33 6.17
C HIS A 202 11.39 -9.50 6.69
N SER A 203 12.72 -9.39 6.62
CA SER A 203 13.60 -10.45 7.12
C SER A 203 14.52 -9.95 8.22
N VAL A 204 14.73 -10.77 9.24
CA VAL A 204 15.85 -10.64 10.18
C VAL A 204 16.68 -11.92 10.12
N HIS A 205 17.98 -11.78 10.31
CA HIS A 205 18.90 -12.90 10.42
C HIS A 205 19.72 -12.78 11.70
N THR A 206 20.25 -13.90 12.16
CA THR A 206 21.41 -13.91 13.09
C THR A 206 22.48 -12.96 12.57
N ASP A 207 23.15 -12.19 13.41
CA ASP A 207 24.25 -11.31 12.95
C ASP A 207 25.53 -12.12 12.71
N ASP A 208 26.41 -11.67 11.83
CA ASP A 208 27.73 -12.30 11.65
C ASP A 208 28.53 -12.13 12.96
N PRO A 209 29.05 -13.22 13.57
CA PRO A 209 29.76 -13.16 14.85
C PRO A 209 30.92 -12.15 14.88
N HIS A 210 31.54 -11.86 13.73
CA HIS A 210 32.58 -10.86 13.60
C HIS A 210 32.06 -9.43 13.88
N TRP A 211 30.81 -9.17 13.55
CA TRP A 211 30.13 -7.87 13.68
C TRP A 211 29.25 -7.79 14.94
N ALA A 212 28.72 -8.93 15.41
CA ALA A 212 27.85 -9.05 16.58
C ALA A 212 28.46 -8.53 17.88
N SER A 213 29.80 -8.49 17.99
CA SER A 213 30.53 -8.00 19.18
C SER A 213 30.33 -6.50 19.49
N GLN A 214 29.71 -5.75 18.58
CA GLN A 214 29.48 -4.31 18.73
C GLN A 214 28.00 -3.92 18.84
N SER A 215 27.08 -4.78 18.40
CA SER A 215 25.67 -4.45 18.24
C SER A 215 24.76 -5.22 19.21
N GLY A 216 25.04 -6.48 19.55
CA GLY A 216 24.10 -7.30 20.33
C GLY A 216 22.69 -7.42 19.70
N TYR A 217 22.58 -7.10 18.40
CA TYR A 217 21.33 -7.04 17.64
C TYR A 217 21.25 -8.21 16.65
N TRP A 218 20.04 -8.54 16.21
CA TRP A 218 19.81 -9.31 14.98
C TRP A 218 20.13 -8.40 13.78
N GLY A 219 20.67 -8.98 12.70
CA GLY A 219 20.85 -8.25 11.45
C GLY A 219 19.50 -8.14 10.72
N HIS A 220 19.06 -6.95 10.33
CA HIS A 220 17.93 -6.85 9.40
C HIS A 220 18.46 -7.17 8.00
N GLY A 221 17.95 -8.24 7.39
CA GLY A 221 18.41 -8.69 6.07
C GLY A 221 17.97 -7.74 4.97
N PHE A 222 16.69 -7.79 4.60
CA PHE A 222 16.09 -6.91 3.61
C PHE A 222 14.66 -6.52 3.99
N SER A 223 14.28 -5.33 3.52
CA SER A 223 12.88 -4.93 3.35
C SER A 223 12.63 -4.78 1.86
N ALA A 224 11.64 -5.47 1.32
CA ALA A 224 11.21 -5.31 -0.06
C ALA A 224 9.71 -5.07 -0.12
N TYR A 225 9.26 -4.42 -1.20
CA TYR A 225 7.84 -4.28 -1.50
C TYR A 225 7.60 -4.47 -3.00
N ALA A 226 6.40 -4.93 -3.34
CA ALA A 226 5.88 -4.95 -4.69
C ALA A 226 4.42 -4.47 -4.65
N THR A 227 4.04 -3.67 -5.63
CA THR A 227 2.68 -3.17 -5.80
C THR A 227 2.37 -3.11 -7.28
N ASP A 228 1.09 -3.28 -7.61
CA ASP A 228 0.59 -3.08 -8.97
C ASP A 228 0.27 -1.60 -9.26
N ASN A 229 0.53 -0.72 -8.28
CA ASN A 229 0.14 0.68 -8.31
C ASN A 229 0.94 1.56 -9.28
N ASP A 230 0.27 2.65 -9.64
CA ASP A 230 0.76 3.77 -10.43
C ASP A 230 2.21 4.17 -10.03
N PRO A 231 3.18 4.00 -10.94
CA PRO A 231 4.57 4.36 -10.71
C PRO A 231 4.77 5.87 -10.44
N CYS A 232 3.78 6.72 -10.68
CA CYS A 232 3.85 8.15 -10.44
C CYS A 232 3.77 8.53 -8.95
N ALA A 233 3.11 7.74 -8.11
CA ALA A 233 3.00 7.97 -6.67
C ALA A 233 4.35 7.81 -5.94
N ALA A 234 5.01 6.70 -6.26
CA ALA A 234 6.26 6.29 -5.63
C ALA A 234 7.42 7.26 -5.92
N LEU A 235 7.34 7.98 -7.04
CA LEU A 235 8.40 8.84 -7.57
C LEU A 235 8.36 10.30 -7.11
N PHE A 236 7.26 10.80 -6.51
CA PHE A 236 7.13 12.24 -6.22
C PHE A 236 6.95 12.61 -4.75
N ASP A 237 6.23 11.83 -3.95
CA ASP A 237 6.04 12.16 -2.53
C ASP A 237 5.97 10.94 -1.62
N GLY A 238 6.30 9.76 -2.15
CA GLY A 238 6.35 8.50 -1.41
C GLY A 238 5.02 8.08 -0.79
N ALA A 239 3.88 8.64 -1.23
CA ALA A 239 2.58 8.04 -0.96
C ALA A 239 2.33 6.87 -1.93
N LEU A 240 1.62 5.87 -1.44
CA LEU A 240 1.01 4.84 -2.26
C LEU A 240 -0.30 5.41 -2.81
N THR A 241 -0.31 5.80 -4.08
CA THR A 241 -1.53 6.16 -4.81
C THR A 241 -1.86 5.13 -5.88
N SER A 242 -3.10 5.12 -6.34
CA SER A 242 -3.55 4.33 -7.48
C SER A 242 -4.73 5.03 -8.14
N ASP A 243 -4.79 4.97 -9.47
CA ASP A 243 -5.99 5.32 -10.22
C ASP A 243 -7.02 4.16 -10.20
N GLN A 244 -6.62 2.99 -9.70
CA GLN A 244 -7.50 1.83 -9.62
C GLN A 244 -8.61 2.04 -8.59
N HIS A 245 -9.84 1.94 -9.09
CA HIS A 245 -11.02 1.72 -8.28
C HIS A 245 -11.13 0.24 -7.92
N PRO A 246 -11.71 -0.12 -6.76
CA PRO A 246 -11.92 -1.52 -6.41
C PRO A 246 -12.61 -2.34 -7.51
N SER A 247 -13.59 -1.74 -8.20
CA SER A 247 -14.33 -2.33 -9.33
C SER A 247 -13.46 -2.71 -10.54
N ASN A 248 -12.27 -2.10 -10.68
CA ASN A 248 -11.39 -2.33 -11.82
C ASN A 248 -10.29 -3.35 -11.55
N ILE A 249 -10.16 -3.83 -10.30
CA ILE A 249 -9.15 -4.82 -9.93
C ILE A 249 -9.59 -6.21 -10.41
N ASP A 250 -8.77 -6.83 -11.25
CA ASP A 250 -8.91 -8.24 -11.62
C ASP A 250 -8.12 -9.12 -10.63
N PRO A 251 -8.77 -9.82 -9.70
CA PRO A 251 -8.07 -10.65 -8.72
C PRO A 251 -7.39 -11.87 -9.36
N THR A 252 -7.65 -12.20 -10.63
CA THR A 252 -7.00 -13.32 -11.31
C THR A 252 -5.68 -12.95 -11.97
N ALA A 253 -5.42 -11.65 -12.15
CA ALA A 253 -4.25 -11.15 -12.87
C ALA A 253 -2.98 -11.06 -11.99
N TRP A 254 -3.13 -11.03 -10.66
CA TRP A 254 -2.01 -10.76 -9.76
C TRP A 254 -1.76 -11.88 -8.74
N VAL A 255 -0.48 -12.25 -8.58
CA VAL A 255 -0.04 -13.31 -7.64
C VAL A 255 -0.45 -13.04 -6.19
N PHE A 256 -0.58 -11.77 -5.84
CA PHE A 256 -1.05 -11.31 -4.54
C PHE A 256 -2.40 -11.93 -4.13
N PHE A 257 -3.35 -12.01 -5.06
CA PHE A 257 -4.71 -12.51 -4.83
C PHE A 257 -4.84 -14.02 -5.08
N THR A 258 -3.97 -14.58 -5.93
CA THR A 258 -4.08 -15.97 -6.39
C THR A 258 -3.26 -16.96 -5.56
N LEU A 259 -2.23 -16.49 -4.86
CA LEU A 259 -1.50 -17.29 -3.89
C LEU A 259 -2.37 -17.56 -2.66
N PRO A 260 -2.50 -18.81 -2.16
CA PRO A 260 -3.23 -19.11 -0.93
C PRO A 260 -2.77 -18.24 0.25
N PRO A 261 -3.65 -17.84 1.19
CA PRO A 261 -3.32 -16.92 2.29
C PRO A 261 -2.09 -17.32 3.12
N ASP A 262 -1.95 -18.62 3.39
CA ASP A 262 -0.89 -19.17 4.26
C ASP A 262 0.37 -19.57 3.49
N ASP A 263 0.36 -19.53 2.16
CA ASP A 263 1.51 -19.91 1.35
C ASP A 263 2.57 -18.79 1.34
N PHE A 264 3.84 -19.19 1.32
CA PHE A 264 4.98 -18.29 1.23
C PHE A 264 5.54 -18.26 -0.19
N MET A 265 5.83 -17.06 -0.67
CA MET A 265 6.58 -16.80 -1.89
C MET A 265 7.80 -15.95 -1.56
N SER A 266 8.99 -16.38 -1.95
CA SER A 266 10.20 -15.58 -1.74
C SER A 266 10.20 -14.36 -2.67
N LEU A 267 10.92 -13.29 -2.28
CA LEU A 267 11.15 -12.15 -3.16
C LEU A 267 11.86 -12.59 -4.46
N GLU A 268 12.79 -13.55 -4.36
CA GLU A 268 13.52 -14.07 -5.51
C GLU A 268 12.57 -14.75 -6.50
N ASP A 269 11.66 -15.59 -6.02
CA ASP A 269 10.68 -16.28 -6.86
C ASP A 269 9.68 -15.30 -7.47
N TYR A 270 9.20 -14.34 -6.68
CA TYR A 270 8.38 -13.25 -7.21
C TYR A 270 9.08 -12.50 -8.35
N SER A 271 10.37 -12.18 -8.17
CA SER A 271 11.16 -11.39 -9.11
C SER A 271 11.56 -12.17 -10.39
N LYS A 272 11.52 -13.51 -10.36
CA LYS A 272 11.74 -14.34 -11.56
C LYS A 272 10.61 -14.12 -12.57
N ASP A 273 9.38 -14.04 -12.08
CA ASP A 273 8.18 -13.85 -12.91
C ASP A 273 7.83 -12.37 -13.11
N HIS A 274 8.35 -11.48 -12.26
CA HIS A 274 8.14 -10.04 -12.29
C HIS A 274 9.48 -9.30 -12.26
N PRO A 275 10.28 -9.36 -13.34
CA PRO A 275 11.58 -8.71 -13.37
C PRO A 275 11.43 -7.20 -13.19
N ALA A 276 12.39 -6.60 -12.48
CA ALA A 276 12.42 -5.15 -12.30
C ALA A 276 12.41 -4.43 -13.66
N ALA A 277 11.63 -3.35 -13.74
CA ALA A 277 11.57 -2.52 -14.94
C ALA A 277 12.98 -2.08 -15.38
N THR A 278 13.23 -2.15 -16.69
CA THR A 278 14.45 -1.64 -17.31
C THR A 278 14.56 -0.13 -17.13
N ASP A 279 15.77 0.44 -17.24
CA ASP A 279 15.97 1.89 -17.15
C ASP A 279 15.17 2.67 -18.21
N THR A 280 14.92 2.05 -19.37
CA THR A 280 14.09 2.64 -20.43
C THR A 280 12.63 2.72 -20.00
N GLU A 281 12.08 1.65 -19.44
CA GLU A 281 10.71 1.63 -18.90
C GLU A 281 10.57 2.61 -17.74
N LYS A 282 11.51 2.62 -16.79
CA LYS A 282 11.54 3.60 -15.70
C LYS A 282 11.54 5.04 -16.21
N THR A 283 12.32 5.34 -17.25
CA THR A 283 12.39 6.68 -17.85
C THR A 283 11.09 7.05 -18.58
N ALA A 284 10.51 6.11 -19.35
CA ALA A 284 9.26 6.33 -20.06
C ALA A 284 8.12 6.63 -19.07
N THR A 285 8.01 5.78 -18.05
CA THR A 285 7.09 5.95 -16.93
C THR A 285 7.26 7.30 -16.24
N LYS A 286 8.50 7.67 -15.88
CA LYS A 286 8.78 8.98 -15.27
C LYS A 286 8.33 10.16 -16.14
N ASN A 287 8.47 10.06 -17.46
CA ASN A 287 8.04 11.11 -18.38
C ASN A 287 6.51 11.20 -18.47
N THR A 288 5.80 10.06 -18.43
CA THR A 288 4.33 10.02 -18.31
C THR A 288 3.90 10.70 -17.00
N CYS A 289 4.54 10.37 -15.89
CA CYS A 289 4.24 10.90 -14.58
C CYS A 289 4.47 12.42 -14.44
N LYS A 290 5.46 12.98 -15.16
CA LYS A 290 5.69 14.43 -15.23
C LYS A 290 4.63 15.18 -16.06
N GLY A 291 3.95 14.49 -16.97
CA GLY A 291 2.94 15.08 -17.86
C GLY A 291 1.57 15.28 -17.20
N GLU A 292 1.26 14.48 -16.18
CA GLU A 292 -0.03 14.50 -15.47
C GLU A 292 -0.05 15.39 -14.23
N SER A 293 1.13 15.89 -13.81
CA SER A 293 1.30 16.81 -12.68
C SER A 293 1.57 18.27 -13.10
N ALA A 294 1.14 18.66 -14.31
CA ALA A 294 1.22 20.02 -14.84
C ALA A 294 -0.09 20.81 -14.69
#